data_AF-A0A3D3L2C1-F1
#
_entry.id   AF-A0A3D3L2C1-F1
#
_cell.length_a   1.000
_cell.length_b   1.000
_cell.length_c   1.000
_cell.angle_alpha   90.00
_cell.angle_beta   90.00
_cell.angle_gamma   90.00
#
_symmetry.space_group_name_H-M   'P 1'
#
loop_
_entity.id
_entity.type
_entity.pdbx_description
1 polymer ?
#
loop_
_entity_poly.entity_id
_entity_poly.type
_entity_poly.pdbx_seq_one_letter_code
_entity_poly.pdbx_strand_id
1 'polypeptide(L)'
;MTRNSITARATHFIFSLALMFTFILGSEPNHVNYVERNNIGLGKTAGQVDDPLLDRAKGYLLHGKVKSAVSNYGNFISWDEHPAALWGKYTYLPHVGFLCGVPGHVYSSEFEDWIGETPEETASGDTIQIWYSADAYTDWWNEGPNYSGVIFDTHDDRGTVGVEKSAGQIDGKHQWYLDEGKLYISVPFGAENVVDPHYSNAMIGLIRPWALRPKLLERLIDYDIYDYGSDGLPWSSDDGYVYYGANAAESWFARTSQSYNTDWQPVTRSRQYTHSTDFTAGDLFGSTPFTDSGDTYPLLAHSDYGNTWPICQDQDIQNCEDFGQPFWPGWWSEDYMGEDSLFRVEHPECNGTRKDTDCWQGVPGRAISDTDVYMEFDDRWTHRGNRVLDNEYEATGYPMGLRVMAEAHSYGVAYA
;
A
#
# COMPACT_ATOMS: atom_id res chain seq x y z
N MET A 1 -18.03 21.26 84.69
CA MET A 1 -16.69 21.89 84.55
C MET A 1 -15.73 20.88 83.95
N THR A 2 -15.25 21.19 82.75
CA THR A 2 -13.91 20.91 82.19
C THR A 2 -13.05 19.76 82.75
N ARG A 3 -12.93 18.73 81.90
CA ARG A 3 -11.73 18.18 81.23
C ARG A 3 -10.63 17.37 81.99
N ASN A 4 -10.27 16.29 81.29
CA ASN A 4 -8.97 15.61 81.13
C ASN A 4 -8.56 14.58 82.20
N SER A 5 -7.94 13.44 81.91
CA SER A 5 -7.38 12.85 80.68
C SER A 5 -7.11 11.36 80.90
N ILE A 6 -7.22 10.55 79.84
CA ILE A 6 -6.95 9.11 79.82
C ILE A 6 -5.48 8.85 79.44
N THR A 7 -4.84 7.90 80.14
CA THR A 7 -3.62 7.20 79.69
C THR A 7 -3.88 5.70 79.77
N ALA A 8 -3.56 4.95 78.71
CA ALA A 8 -3.06 3.57 78.77
C ALA A 8 -2.65 3.08 77.37
N ARG A 9 -1.51 2.39 77.34
CA ARG A 9 -0.81 1.79 76.19
C ARG A 9 -1.56 0.58 75.63
N ALA A 10 -1.49 0.36 74.31
CA ALA A 10 -1.43 -0.98 73.73
C ALA A 10 -0.74 -0.96 72.34
N THR A 11 0.29 -1.77 72.26
CA THR A 11 0.97 -2.47 71.15
C THR A 11 0.48 -2.31 69.71
N HIS A 12 1.48 -2.15 68.82
CA HIS A 12 1.42 -1.93 67.38
C HIS A 12 0.70 -3.02 66.57
N PHE A 13 -0.23 -2.59 65.72
CA PHE A 13 -0.53 -3.17 64.41
C PHE A 13 -0.64 -1.99 63.43
N ILE A 14 0.36 -1.82 62.57
CA ILE A 14 0.34 -0.81 61.51
C ILE A 14 -0.36 -1.45 60.31
N PHE A 15 -1.64 -1.13 60.11
CA PHE A 15 -2.32 -1.32 58.83
C PHE A 15 -2.39 0.06 58.17
N SER A 16 -1.34 0.41 57.43
CA SER A 16 -1.34 1.62 56.60
C SER A 16 -2.10 1.30 55.31
N LEU A 17 -3.34 1.78 55.24
CA LEU A 17 -4.12 1.92 54.03
C LEU A 17 -3.36 2.86 53.08
N ALA A 18 -2.59 2.29 52.16
CA ALA A 18 -1.94 3.04 51.09
C ALA A 18 -3.00 3.41 50.05
N LEU A 19 -3.46 4.65 50.10
CA LEU A 19 -4.22 5.30 49.04
C LEU A 19 -3.24 5.54 47.86
N MET A 20 -3.11 4.56 46.96
CA MET A 20 -2.36 4.74 45.72
C MET A 20 -3.19 5.59 44.76
N PHE A 21 -2.86 6.87 44.65
CA PHE A 21 -3.16 7.66 43.46
C PHE A 21 -2.26 7.13 42.33
N THR A 22 -2.79 6.28 41.46
CA THR A 22 -2.18 5.99 40.16
C THR A 22 -2.38 7.22 39.28
N PHE A 23 -1.40 8.12 39.30
CA PHE A 23 -1.16 8.97 38.14
C PHE A 23 -0.66 8.05 37.02
N ILE A 24 -1.56 7.66 36.12
CA ILE A 24 -1.16 7.18 34.80
C ILE A 24 -0.66 8.44 34.08
N LEU A 25 0.62 8.75 34.26
CA LEU A 25 1.34 9.55 33.29
C LEU A 25 1.39 8.66 32.04
N GLY A 26 0.57 8.97 31.04
CA GLY A 26 0.80 8.45 29.70
C GLY A 26 2.22 8.83 29.32
N SER A 27 3.12 7.85 29.22
CA SER A 27 4.40 8.07 28.58
C SER A 27 4.11 8.37 27.12
N GLU A 28 4.46 9.57 26.66
CA GLU A 28 4.61 9.81 25.23
C GLU A 28 5.49 8.69 24.64
N PRO A 29 5.14 8.13 23.47
CA PRO A 29 5.98 7.13 22.83
C PRO A 29 7.39 7.72 22.70
N ASN A 30 8.41 6.94 23.05
CA ASN A 30 9.79 7.36 22.84
C ASN A 30 10.00 7.60 21.34
N HIS A 31 10.02 8.87 20.91
CA HIS A 31 10.46 9.23 19.57
C HIS A 31 11.89 8.71 19.40
N VAL A 32 12.06 7.77 18.47
CA VAL A 32 13.31 7.07 18.23
C VAL A 32 14.34 8.08 17.71
N ASN A 33 15.51 8.09 18.36
CA ASN A 33 16.61 8.98 18.03
C ASN A 33 17.12 8.75 16.59
N TYR A 34 17.20 9.85 15.85
CA TYR A 34 17.83 10.05 14.55
C TYR A 34 19.22 9.39 14.45
N VAL A 35 19.45 8.65 13.36
CA VAL A 35 20.80 8.24 12.93
C VAL A 35 21.24 9.20 11.83
N GLU A 36 22.30 9.97 12.09
CA GLU A 36 22.94 10.81 11.09
C GLU A 36 23.35 9.99 9.86
N ARG A 37 23.01 10.50 8.67
CA ARG A 37 23.38 9.95 7.37
C ARG A 37 24.91 9.91 7.26
N ASN A 38 25.52 8.74 7.48
CA ASN A 38 26.96 8.56 7.28
C ASN A 38 27.27 8.50 5.78
N ASN A 39 28.28 9.26 5.34
CA ASN A 39 28.84 9.32 3.97
C ASN A 39 29.52 8.01 3.51
N ILE A 40 29.12 6.86 4.06
CA ILE A 40 29.70 5.55 3.79
C ILE A 40 28.57 4.71 3.21
N GLY A 41 28.58 4.54 1.88
CA GLY A 41 27.79 3.59 1.07
C GLY A 41 26.44 3.10 1.61
N LEU A 42 25.38 3.30 0.81
CA LEU A 42 23.98 2.89 1.03
C LEU A 42 23.74 1.40 1.39
N GLY A 43 24.77 0.56 1.47
CA GLY A 43 24.65 -0.89 1.52
C GLY A 43 24.54 -1.54 2.90
N LYS A 44 24.64 -0.85 4.05
CA LYS A 44 24.65 -1.55 5.36
C LYS A 44 23.97 -0.80 6.50
N THR A 45 22.64 -0.83 6.51
CA THR A 45 21.82 -0.52 7.70
C THR A 45 20.68 -1.53 7.77
N ALA A 46 20.97 -2.68 8.37
CA ALA A 46 19.94 -3.56 8.91
C ALA A 46 19.60 -3.04 10.31
N GLY A 47 18.46 -2.38 10.46
CA GLY A 47 17.99 -1.91 11.76
C GLY A 47 16.87 -0.88 11.67
N GLN A 48 15.64 -1.34 11.90
CA GLN A 48 14.54 -0.66 12.63
C GLN A 48 14.27 0.82 12.33
N VAL A 49 14.53 1.27 11.10
CA VAL A 49 13.93 2.42 10.43
C VAL A 49 13.84 2.00 8.96
N ASP A 50 12.63 1.69 8.50
CA ASP A 50 12.36 1.23 7.12
C ASP A 50 12.49 2.41 6.13
N ASP A 51 13.69 3.02 6.03
CA ASP A 51 14.00 4.05 5.04
C ASP A 51 14.10 3.41 3.65
N PRO A 52 13.15 3.68 2.75
CA PRO A 52 13.11 3.02 1.45
C PRO A 52 14.24 3.49 0.51
N LEU A 53 14.97 4.56 0.83
CA LEU A 53 16.16 4.96 0.07
C LEU A 53 17.27 3.92 0.15
N LEU A 54 17.33 3.18 1.25
CA LEU A 54 18.31 2.12 1.48
C LEU A 54 17.97 0.82 0.72
N ASP A 55 16.73 0.69 0.26
CA ASP A 55 16.22 -0.47 -0.48
C ASP A 55 16.29 -0.29 -2.00
N ARG A 56 16.86 0.83 -2.47
CA ARG A 56 16.98 1.12 -3.89
C ARG A 56 18.06 0.25 -4.55
N ALA A 57 17.72 -0.31 -5.70
CA ALA A 57 18.58 -1.18 -6.50
C ALA A 57 18.41 -0.92 -8.00
N LYS A 58 19.45 -1.27 -8.76
CA LYS A 58 19.48 -1.17 -10.24
C LYS A 58 19.48 -2.57 -10.85
N GLY A 59 19.04 -2.68 -12.09
CA GLY A 59 19.25 -3.88 -12.90
C GLY A 59 19.66 -3.55 -14.32
N TYR A 60 20.23 -4.51 -15.03
CA TYR A 60 20.84 -4.31 -16.34
C TYR A 60 20.39 -5.36 -17.35
N LEU A 61 19.79 -4.89 -18.45
CA LEU A 61 19.31 -5.70 -19.56
C LEU A 61 20.21 -5.43 -20.77
N LEU A 62 21.25 -6.24 -20.96
CA LEU A 62 22.34 -5.94 -21.91
C LEU A 62 22.48 -6.92 -23.08
N HIS A 63 21.67 -7.99 -23.13
CA HIS A 63 21.75 -9.06 -24.12
C HIS A 63 21.19 -8.64 -25.50
N GLY A 64 20.12 -7.84 -25.50
CA GLY A 64 19.46 -7.39 -26.71
C GLY A 64 20.12 -6.23 -27.47
N LYS A 65 19.53 -5.89 -28.62
CA LYS A 65 19.90 -4.69 -29.39
C LYS A 65 19.56 -3.41 -28.64
N VAL A 66 18.42 -3.43 -27.94
CA VAL A 66 18.03 -2.40 -26.97
C VAL A 66 18.62 -2.80 -25.63
N LYS A 67 19.34 -1.88 -25.00
CA LYS A 67 19.95 -2.08 -23.69
C LYS A 67 19.40 -1.08 -22.71
N SER A 68 18.98 -1.54 -21.54
CA SER A 68 18.49 -0.64 -20.50
C SER A 68 19.02 -1.01 -19.13
N ALA A 69 19.32 0.00 -18.32
CA ALA A 69 19.24 -0.11 -16.89
C ALA A 69 17.78 0.11 -16.47
N VAL A 70 17.39 -0.56 -15.39
CA VAL A 70 16.08 -0.46 -14.75
C VAL A 70 16.24 -0.23 -13.25
N SER A 71 15.23 0.30 -12.59
CA SER A 71 15.27 0.57 -11.16
C SER A 71 13.96 0.25 -10.44
N ASN A 72 14.03 0.11 -9.12
CA ASN A 72 12.87 -0.14 -8.25
C ASN A 72 12.39 1.10 -7.48
N TYR A 73 12.55 2.32 -8.01
CA TYR A 73 12.14 3.55 -7.29
C TYR A 73 11.46 4.59 -8.17
N GLY A 74 10.38 4.20 -8.87
CA GLY A 74 9.50 5.12 -9.58
C GLY A 74 10.03 5.65 -10.92
N ASN A 75 11.33 5.55 -11.18
CA ASN A 75 11.89 5.77 -12.52
C ASN A 75 12.27 4.43 -13.15
N PHE A 76 11.31 3.79 -13.80
CA PHE A 76 11.47 2.45 -14.36
C PHE A 76 12.66 2.37 -15.33
N ILE A 77 12.81 3.39 -16.17
CA ILE A 77 14.02 3.68 -16.96
C ILE A 77 14.34 5.15 -16.73
N SER A 78 15.62 5.50 -16.62
CA SER A 78 16.06 6.82 -16.20
C SER A 78 17.29 7.28 -16.98
N TRP A 79 17.46 8.58 -17.13
CA TRP A 79 18.69 9.14 -17.69
C TRP A 79 19.85 9.10 -16.70
N ASP A 80 19.59 8.97 -15.40
CA ASP A 80 20.62 8.90 -14.36
C ASP A 80 21.23 7.48 -14.26
N GLU A 81 20.48 6.47 -14.71
CA GLU A 81 20.90 5.06 -14.75
C GLU A 81 21.11 4.63 -16.21
N HIS A 82 22.37 4.50 -16.61
CA HIS A 82 22.72 4.13 -17.97
C HIS A 82 22.93 2.61 -18.14
N PRO A 83 22.60 2.05 -19.32
CA PRO A 83 22.04 2.73 -20.49
C PRO A 83 20.53 3.01 -20.35
N ALA A 84 20.02 4.13 -20.87
CA ALA A 84 18.59 4.42 -20.85
C ALA A 84 17.95 4.00 -22.19
N ALA A 85 17.50 2.74 -22.33
CA ALA A 85 16.97 2.21 -23.60
C ALA A 85 17.84 2.56 -24.84
N LEU A 86 19.14 2.27 -24.74
CA LEU A 86 20.12 2.49 -25.80
C LEU A 86 19.90 1.49 -26.94
N TRP A 87 19.72 2.00 -28.16
CA TRP A 87 19.76 1.19 -29.37
C TRP A 87 20.85 1.72 -30.31
N GLY A 88 21.92 0.93 -30.45
CA GLY A 88 23.11 1.33 -31.20
C GLY A 88 23.82 2.53 -30.53
N LYS A 89 23.74 3.71 -31.14
CA LYS A 89 24.35 4.96 -30.65
C LYS A 89 23.31 5.99 -30.15
N TYR A 90 22.05 5.60 -30.05
CA TYR A 90 20.94 6.50 -29.74
C TYR A 90 20.18 6.01 -28.51
N THR A 91 19.84 6.95 -27.64
CA THR A 91 18.97 6.74 -26.47
C THR A 91 17.54 7.14 -26.85
N TYR A 92 16.57 6.25 -26.63
CA TYR A 92 15.18 6.45 -27.09
C TYR A 92 14.19 6.74 -25.96
N LEU A 93 14.41 6.19 -24.76
CA LEU A 93 13.53 6.39 -23.61
C LEU A 93 14.36 6.97 -22.47
N PRO A 94 14.48 8.31 -22.38
CA PRO A 94 15.27 8.94 -21.33
C PRO A 94 14.63 8.73 -19.95
N HIS A 95 13.30 8.66 -19.87
CA HIS A 95 12.56 8.41 -18.64
C HIS A 95 11.30 7.61 -18.93
N VAL A 96 11.03 6.60 -18.09
CA VAL A 96 9.77 5.84 -18.09
C VAL A 96 9.25 5.83 -16.66
N GLY A 97 8.09 6.45 -16.46
CA GLY A 97 7.38 6.47 -15.19
C GLY A 97 5.93 6.03 -15.37
N PHE A 98 5.26 5.84 -14.25
CA PHE A 98 3.86 5.47 -14.15
C PHE A 98 3.05 6.66 -13.68
N LEU A 99 1.85 6.80 -14.24
CA LEU A 99 0.84 7.73 -13.76
C LEU A 99 -0.42 6.93 -13.47
N CYS A 100 -0.94 7.02 -12.26
CA CYS A 100 -2.19 6.39 -11.87
C CYS A 100 -3.14 7.45 -11.32
N GLY A 101 -4.39 7.41 -11.76
CA GLY A 101 -5.47 8.23 -11.23
C GLY A 101 -6.64 7.34 -10.82
N VAL A 102 -7.12 7.51 -9.59
CA VAL A 102 -8.15 6.65 -9.00
C VAL A 102 -9.27 7.50 -8.36
N PRO A 103 -10.54 7.08 -8.47
CA PRO A 103 -11.65 7.76 -7.82
C PRO A 103 -11.70 7.45 -6.31
N GLY A 104 -12.15 8.38 -5.48
CA GLY A 104 -12.24 8.15 -4.03
C GLY A 104 -13.42 7.27 -3.61
N HIS A 105 -14.54 7.38 -4.33
CA HIS A 105 -15.77 6.65 -4.06
C HIS A 105 -16.57 6.44 -5.36
N VAL A 106 -17.59 5.61 -5.28
CA VAL A 106 -18.66 5.52 -6.28
C VAL A 106 -19.91 6.13 -5.69
N TYR A 107 -20.58 7.04 -6.40
CA TYR A 107 -21.78 7.69 -5.88
C TYR A 107 -22.92 6.69 -5.67
N SER A 108 -23.73 6.91 -4.63
CA SER A 108 -24.93 6.10 -4.40
C SER A 108 -25.89 6.14 -5.60
N SER A 109 -25.91 7.25 -6.35
CA SER A 109 -26.77 7.45 -7.52
C SER A 109 -26.48 6.53 -8.71
N GLU A 110 -25.36 5.81 -8.70
CA GLU A 110 -25.07 4.79 -9.72
C GLU A 110 -25.89 3.51 -9.52
N PHE A 111 -26.51 3.35 -8.34
CA PHE A 111 -27.41 2.24 -8.03
C PHE A 111 -28.86 2.73 -8.06
N GLU A 112 -29.69 2.13 -8.91
CA GLU A 112 -31.08 2.59 -9.13
C GLU A 112 -32.10 1.93 -8.19
N ASP A 113 -31.72 0.89 -7.45
CA ASP A 113 -32.62 0.02 -6.69
C ASP A 113 -32.79 0.42 -5.21
N TRP A 114 -32.44 1.67 -4.84
CA TRP A 114 -32.58 2.13 -3.47
C TRP A 114 -34.05 2.15 -3.03
N ILE A 115 -34.33 1.53 -1.89
CA ILE A 115 -35.66 1.55 -1.28
C ILE A 115 -35.57 2.21 0.09
N GLY A 116 -36.33 3.28 0.28
CA GLY A 116 -36.41 4.02 1.53
C GLY A 116 -37.48 3.45 2.45
N GLU A 117 -37.10 3.19 3.69
CA GLU A 117 -38.03 2.81 4.75
C GLU A 117 -38.78 4.03 5.30
N THR A 118 -39.71 3.79 6.21
CA THR A 118 -40.44 4.89 6.86
C THR A 118 -39.50 5.62 7.82
N PRO A 119 -39.40 6.97 7.77
CA PRO A 119 -38.56 7.72 8.69
C PRO A 119 -38.91 7.46 10.15
N GLU A 120 -37.90 7.40 11.01
CA GLU A 120 -38.04 7.12 12.43
C GLU A 120 -37.24 8.11 13.30
N GLU A 121 -37.71 8.33 14.52
CA GLU A 121 -37.01 9.13 15.53
C GLU A 121 -36.07 8.24 16.35
N THR A 122 -34.81 8.62 16.39
CA THR A 122 -33.76 7.96 17.18
C THR A 122 -33.87 8.33 18.66
N ALA A 123 -33.19 7.55 19.52
CA ALA A 123 -33.14 7.82 20.96
C ALA A 123 -32.46 9.15 21.31
N SER A 124 -31.62 9.70 20.43
CA SER A 124 -31.01 11.04 20.57
C SER A 124 -31.97 12.18 20.21
N GLY A 125 -33.12 11.88 19.61
CA GLY A 125 -34.10 12.85 19.13
C GLY A 125 -33.87 13.31 17.68
N ASP A 126 -32.94 12.70 16.95
CA ASP A 126 -32.76 12.93 15.51
C ASP A 126 -33.76 12.11 14.70
N THR A 127 -34.32 12.67 13.63
CA THR A 127 -35.13 11.92 12.66
C THR A 127 -34.25 11.42 11.52
N ILE A 128 -34.28 10.13 11.25
CA ILE A 128 -33.50 9.49 10.18
C ILE A 128 -34.40 8.71 9.22
N GLN A 129 -33.91 8.49 8.01
CA GLN A 129 -34.49 7.54 7.07
C GLN A 129 -33.44 6.49 6.71
N ILE A 130 -33.83 5.22 6.79
CA ILE A 130 -32.99 4.09 6.37
C ILE A 130 -33.31 3.78 4.90
N TRP A 131 -32.27 3.61 4.10
CA TRP A 131 -32.36 3.18 2.71
C TRP A 131 -31.58 1.88 2.54
N TYR A 132 -32.04 1.03 1.63
CA TYR A 132 -31.29 -0.18 1.28
C TYR A 132 -31.23 -0.44 -0.22
N SER A 133 -30.15 -1.08 -0.67
CA SER A 133 -29.91 -1.47 -2.06
C SER A 133 -29.25 -2.86 -2.12
N ALA A 134 -29.77 -3.73 -2.99
CA ALA A 134 -29.20 -5.05 -3.29
C ALA A 134 -28.14 -4.96 -4.41
N ASP A 135 -28.28 -4.04 -5.35
CA ASP A 135 -27.29 -3.83 -6.41
C ASP A 135 -25.98 -3.29 -5.84
N ALA A 136 -26.06 -2.31 -4.91
CA ALA A 136 -24.90 -1.79 -4.20
C ALA A 136 -24.19 -2.88 -3.37
N TYR A 137 -24.95 -3.80 -2.75
CA TYR A 137 -24.39 -4.95 -2.05
C TYR A 137 -23.70 -5.93 -3.01
N THR A 138 -24.33 -6.22 -4.15
CA THR A 138 -23.78 -7.15 -5.14
C THR A 138 -22.49 -6.61 -5.71
N ASP A 139 -22.46 -5.32 -6.05
CA ASP A 139 -21.25 -4.65 -6.52
C ASP A 139 -20.18 -4.56 -5.43
N TRP A 140 -20.57 -4.42 -4.16
CA TRP A 140 -19.64 -4.49 -3.02
C TRP A 140 -18.86 -5.79 -2.99
N TRP A 141 -19.47 -6.92 -3.35
CA TRP A 141 -18.85 -8.24 -3.26
C TRP A 141 -18.46 -8.86 -4.60
N ASN A 142 -18.51 -8.09 -5.69
CA ASN A 142 -18.13 -8.59 -7.01
C ASN A 142 -16.61 -8.79 -7.09
N GLU A 143 -16.17 -10.04 -7.20
CA GLU A 143 -14.75 -10.46 -7.20
C GLU A 143 -13.98 -10.16 -5.89
N GLY A 144 -14.69 -9.74 -4.83
CA GLY A 144 -14.12 -9.37 -3.53
C GLY A 144 -14.77 -8.08 -2.98
N PRO A 145 -14.36 -7.60 -1.79
CA PRO A 145 -14.83 -6.33 -1.26
C PRO A 145 -14.30 -5.16 -2.10
N ASN A 146 -15.16 -4.59 -2.94
CA ASN A 146 -14.86 -3.43 -3.79
C ASN A 146 -14.88 -2.09 -3.04
N TYR A 147 -15.37 -2.09 -1.79
CA TYR A 147 -15.52 -0.92 -0.94
C TYR A 147 -15.13 -1.23 0.51
N SER A 148 -14.72 -0.19 1.24
CA SER A 148 -14.33 -0.28 2.66
C SER A 148 -15.23 0.51 3.60
N GLY A 149 -16.30 1.13 3.08
CA GLY A 149 -17.22 1.91 3.89
C GLY A 149 -18.12 2.80 3.04
N VAL A 150 -18.93 3.63 3.71
CA VAL A 150 -19.79 4.63 3.09
C VAL A 150 -19.34 6.02 3.53
N ILE A 151 -19.23 6.96 2.59
CA ILE A 151 -18.92 8.37 2.83
C ILE A 151 -20.20 9.19 2.66
N PHE A 152 -20.45 10.09 3.60
CA PHE A 152 -21.58 11.01 3.60
C PHE A 152 -21.10 12.46 3.49
N ASP A 153 -21.99 13.36 3.09
CA ASP A 153 -21.72 14.80 2.95
C ASP A 153 -20.46 15.08 2.12
N THR A 154 -20.26 14.32 1.03
CA THR A 154 -19.08 14.47 0.17
C THR A 154 -19.02 15.85 -0.48
N HIS A 155 -17.97 16.61 -0.22
CA HIS A 155 -17.70 17.91 -0.83
C HIS A 155 -16.18 18.16 -0.91
N ASP A 156 -15.69 18.70 -2.05
CA ASP A 156 -14.27 18.96 -2.31
C ASP A 156 -13.35 17.78 -1.93
N ASP A 157 -13.72 16.57 -2.36
CA ASP A 157 -13.01 15.31 -2.08
C ASP A 157 -12.84 14.97 -0.58
N ARG A 158 -13.64 15.59 0.29
CA ARG A 158 -13.75 15.31 1.73
C ARG A 158 -15.17 14.85 2.07
N GLY A 159 -15.37 14.32 3.28
CA GLY A 159 -16.69 13.91 3.76
C GLY A 159 -16.65 13.28 5.16
N THR A 160 -17.80 12.84 5.64
CA THR A 160 -17.96 12.14 6.93
C THR A 160 -17.98 10.63 6.70
N VAL A 161 -16.93 9.93 7.13
CA VAL A 161 -16.88 8.47 7.06
C VAL A 161 -17.98 7.89 7.94
N GLY A 162 -18.81 7.07 7.34
CA GLY A 162 -19.95 6.44 8.00
C GLY A 162 -19.53 5.38 9.01
N VAL A 163 -20.26 5.30 10.11
CA VAL A 163 -20.02 4.30 11.16
C VAL A 163 -20.68 2.98 10.76
N GLU A 164 -19.87 1.93 10.64
CA GLU A 164 -20.40 0.57 10.46
C GLU A 164 -21.12 0.12 11.74
N LYS A 165 -22.33 -0.43 11.58
CA LYS A 165 -23.15 -0.98 12.64
C LYS A 165 -23.40 -2.47 12.41
N SER A 166 -23.75 -3.18 13.47
CA SER A 166 -24.33 -4.52 13.31
C SER A 166 -25.72 -4.44 12.71
N ALA A 167 -26.16 -5.52 12.06
CA ALA A 167 -27.47 -5.59 11.40
C ALA A 167 -28.62 -5.12 12.31
N GLY A 168 -29.42 -4.17 11.82
CA GLY A 168 -30.55 -3.59 12.54
C GLY A 168 -30.18 -2.79 13.81
N GLN A 169 -28.92 -2.39 13.96
CA GLN A 169 -28.44 -1.56 15.09
C GLN A 169 -28.12 -0.11 14.66
N ILE A 170 -28.78 0.38 13.61
CA ILE A 170 -28.76 1.81 13.27
C ILE A 170 -29.49 2.57 14.38
N ASP A 171 -28.83 3.60 14.92
CA ASP A 171 -29.33 4.44 16.01
C ASP A 171 -29.07 5.93 15.78
N GLY A 172 -28.57 6.31 14.60
CA GLY A 172 -28.20 7.66 14.24
C GLY A 172 -28.01 7.84 12.73
N LYS A 173 -27.65 9.06 12.33
CA LYS A 173 -27.30 9.39 10.94
C LYS A 173 -25.87 8.97 10.58
N HIS A 174 -25.60 8.83 9.28
CA HIS A 174 -24.27 8.48 8.73
C HIS A 174 -23.76 7.14 9.26
N GLN A 175 -24.65 6.17 9.31
CA GLN A 175 -24.38 4.79 9.71
C GLN A 175 -24.74 3.88 8.56
N TRP A 176 -24.12 2.71 8.53
CA TRP A 176 -24.39 1.71 7.51
C TRP A 176 -24.16 0.32 8.05
N TYR A 177 -24.76 -0.68 7.40
CA TYR A 177 -24.47 -2.09 7.65
C TYR A 177 -24.79 -2.92 6.41
N LEU A 178 -24.21 -4.12 6.34
CA LEU A 178 -24.51 -5.12 5.32
C LEU A 178 -25.30 -6.25 5.97
N ASP A 179 -26.44 -6.63 5.40
CA ASP A 179 -27.24 -7.75 5.88
C ASP A 179 -28.11 -8.34 4.76
N GLU A 180 -28.34 -9.65 4.82
CA GLU A 180 -29.25 -10.39 3.91
C GLU A 180 -29.15 -10.01 2.42
N GLY A 181 -27.94 -9.75 1.90
CA GLY A 181 -27.74 -9.40 0.50
C GLY A 181 -28.02 -7.93 0.14
N LYS A 182 -28.04 -7.03 1.12
CA LYS A 182 -28.33 -5.60 0.94
C LYS A 182 -27.37 -4.72 1.75
N LEU A 183 -27.08 -3.55 1.20
CA LEU A 183 -26.41 -2.45 1.88
C LEU A 183 -27.49 -1.55 2.46
N TYR A 184 -27.43 -1.29 3.75
CA TYR A 184 -28.31 -0.36 4.46
C TYR A 184 -27.52 0.89 4.85
N ILE A 185 -28.12 2.06 4.63
CA ILE A 185 -27.55 3.36 5.01
C ILE A 185 -28.60 4.21 5.73
N SER A 186 -28.17 5.00 6.72
CA SER A 186 -29.03 5.96 7.43
C SER A 186 -28.68 7.39 7.05
N VAL A 187 -29.68 8.16 6.63
CA VAL A 187 -29.54 9.57 6.27
C VAL A 187 -30.43 10.44 7.14
N PRO A 188 -30.06 11.71 7.40
CA PRO A 188 -30.96 12.63 8.10
C PRO A 188 -32.24 12.86 7.30
N PHE A 189 -33.38 12.98 8.00
CA PHE A 189 -34.68 13.24 7.38
C PHE A 189 -35.40 14.40 8.07
N GLY A 190 -35.87 15.38 7.30
CA GLY A 190 -36.65 16.50 7.83
C GLY A 190 -37.34 17.31 6.73
N ALA A 191 -38.20 18.25 7.12
CA ALA A 191 -39.03 19.01 6.18
C ALA A 191 -38.23 19.83 5.14
N GLU A 192 -37.00 20.23 5.47
CA GLU A 192 -36.09 20.95 4.56
C GLU A 192 -34.83 20.15 4.21
N ASN A 193 -34.68 18.94 4.73
CA ASN A 193 -33.48 18.11 4.55
C ASN A 193 -33.89 16.67 4.21
N VAL A 194 -34.20 16.45 2.92
CA VAL A 194 -34.52 15.14 2.37
C VAL A 194 -33.33 14.69 1.55
N VAL A 195 -32.62 13.68 2.04
CA VAL A 195 -31.48 13.07 1.38
C VAL A 195 -31.96 11.80 0.68
N ASP A 196 -31.85 11.76 -0.65
CA ASP A 196 -32.31 10.64 -1.47
C ASP A 196 -31.13 10.06 -2.26
N PRO A 197 -30.68 8.83 -1.95
CA PRO A 197 -29.46 8.25 -2.51
C PRO A 197 -29.50 8.00 -4.02
N HIS A 198 -30.68 8.09 -4.67
CA HIS A 198 -30.78 8.02 -6.13
C HIS A 198 -30.15 9.21 -6.85
N TYR A 199 -29.89 10.32 -6.14
CA TYR A 199 -29.37 11.54 -6.75
C TYR A 199 -28.00 11.89 -6.22
N SER A 200 -27.11 12.34 -7.10
CA SER A 200 -25.73 12.70 -6.74
C SER A 200 -25.64 13.87 -5.76
N ASN A 201 -26.65 14.73 -5.70
CA ASN A 201 -26.74 15.80 -4.70
C ASN A 201 -27.05 15.30 -3.29
N ALA A 202 -27.32 14.01 -3.08
CA ALA A 202 -27.30 13.39 -1.76
C ALA A 202 -25.89 13.38 -1.14
N MET A 203 -24.84 13.49 -1.97
CA MET A 203 -23.45 13.54 -1.53
C MET A 203 -23.06 12.29 -0.71
N ILE A 204 -23.54 11.12 -1.15
CA ILE A 204 -23.26 9.81 -0.57
C ILE A 204 -22.45 8.99 -1.58
N GLY A 205 -21.45 8.27 -1.09
CA GLY A 205 -20.68 7.35 -1.90
C GLY A 205 -20.20 6.11 -1.15
N LEU A 206 -19.90 5.06 -1.90
CA LEU A 206 -19.24 3.86 -1.41
C LEU A 206 -17.73 4.05 -1.57
N ILE A 207 -17.00 4.03 -0.46
CA ILE A 207 -15.58 4.37 -0.37
C ILE A 207 -14.75 3.27 -1.01
N ARG A 208 -13.93 3.61 -2.01
CA ARG A 208 -12.95 2.68 -2.55
C ARG A 208 -11.87 2.38 -1.52
N PRO A 209 -11.37 1.14 -1.42
CA PRO A 209 -10.39 0.77 -0.40
C PRO A 209 -9.15 1.65 -0.40
N TRP A 210 -8.74 2.17 -1.55
CA TRP A 210 -7.59 3.06 -1.63
C TRP A 210 -7.79 4.46 -1.04
N ALA A 211 -9.03 4.93 -0.93
CA ALA A 211 -9.34 6.28 -0.46
C ALA A 211 -9.45 6.41 1.06
N LEU A 212 -9.54 5.29 1.78
CA LEU A 212 -9.55 5.23 3.24
C LEU A 212 -8.15 4.88 3.73
N ARG A 213 -7.47 5.80 4.43
CA ARG A 213 -6.06 5.60 4.83
C ARG A 213 -5.78 6.05 6.25
N PRO A 214 -4.72 5.53 6.89
CA PRO A 214 -4.28 5.99 8.20
C PRO A 214 -4.08 7.50 8.22
N LYS A 215 -4.50 8.14 9.31
CA LYS A 215 -4.46 9.59 9.49
C LYS A 215 -3.02 10.06 9.59
N LEU A 216 -2.68 11.14 8.87
CA LEU A 216 -1.42 11.86 9.07
C LEU A 216 -1.35 12.39 10.51
N LEU A 217 -0.28 12.03 11.22
CA LEU A 217 0.04 12.59 12.54
C LEU A 217 1.05 13.74 12.40
N GLU A 218 2.11 13.53 11.63
CA GLU A 218 3.20 14.50 11.51
C GLU A 218 3.98 14.37 10.19
N ARG A 219 4.34 15.51 9.59
CA ARG A 219 5.29 15.61 8.46
C ARG A 219 6.71 15.83 9.00
N LEU A 220 7.60 14.85 8.83
CA LEU A 220 9.03 15.04 9.10
C LEU A 220 9.80 15.51 7.86
N ILE A 221 11.07 15.84 8.05
CA ILE A 221 11.96 16.27 6.95
C ILE A 221 12.14 15.18 5.88
N ASP A 222 12.13 13.91 6.26
CA ASP A 222 12.44 12.78 5.36
C ASP A 222 11.20 11.92 5.02
N TYR A 223 10.26 11.70 5.94
CA TYR A 223 9.00 10.94 5.68
C TYR A 223 7.81 11.46 6.52
N ASP A 224 6.62 10.90 6.28
CA ASP A 224 5.40 11.20 7.06
C ASP A 224 5.12 10.10 8.07
N ILE A 225 4.63 10.50 9.24
CA ILE A 225 4.18 9.60 10.29
C ILE A 225 2.66 9.54 10.23
N TYR A 226 2.13 8.33 10.13
CA TYR A 226 0.70 8.06 10.15
C TYR A 226 0.29 7.32 11.42
N ASP A 227 -1.01 7.35 11.71
CA ASP A 227 -1.64 6.65 12.82
C ASP A 227 -1.81 5.15 12.52
N TYR A 228 -0.70 4.40 12.59
CA TYR A 228 -0.65 2.96 12.35
C TYR A 228 -1.11 2.11 13.55
N GLY A 229 -1.93 2.68 14.44
CA GLY A 229 -2.40 1.99 15.62
C GLY A 229 -1.29 1.50 16.54
N SER A 230 -1.56 0.38 17.19
CA SER A 230 -0.73 -0.23 18.23
C SER A 230 0.31 -1.21 17.69
N ASP A 231 0.04 -1.84 16.55
CA ASP A 231 0.97 -2.79 15.92
C ASP A 231 2.06 -2.09 15.10
N GLY A 232 1.84 -0.82 14.72
CA GLY A 232 2.78 -0.03 13.92
C GLY A 232 2.92 -0.54 12.49
N LEU A 233 2.02 -1.41 12.04
CA LEU A 233 1.99 -1.95 10.68
C LEU A 233 1.02 -1.13 9.84
N PRO A 234 1.43 -0.69 8.65
CA PRO A 234 0.57 0.12 7.83
C PRO A 234 -0.52 -0.74 7.17
N TRP A 235 -1.73 -0.19 7.01
CA TRP A 235 -2.92 -0.86 6.46
C TRP A 235 -3.41 -2.03 7.31
N SER A 236 -3.30 -1.92 8.63
CA SER A 236 -3.83 -2.89 9.59
C SER A 236 -5.24 -2.50 10.07
N SER A 237 -5.89 -3.38 10.83
CA SER A 237 -7.25 -3.13 11.32
C SER A 237 -7.33 -2.12 12.47
N ASP A 238 -6.22 -1.82 13.15
CA ASP A 238 -6.16 -0.88 14.28
C ASP A 238 -5.67 0.52 13.89
N ASP A 239 -5.43 0.76 12.59
CA ASP A 239 -5.08 2.07 12.06
C ASP A 239 -6.20 3.11 12.24
N GLY A 240 -5.80 4.36 12.48
CA GLY A 240 -6.72 5.50 12.56
C GLY A 240 -7.13 6.00 11.18
N TYR A 241 -8.11 5.36 10.53
CA TYR A 241 -8.49 5.68 9.16
C TYR A 241 -9.24 7.01 8.98
N VAL A 242 -8.92 7.73 7.90
CA VAL A 242 -9.63 8.90 7.38
C VAL A 242 -9.79 8.81 5.85
N TYR A 243 -10.81 9.49 5.33
CA TYR A 243 -11.08 9.55 3.90
C TYR A 243 -10.30 10.68 3.24
N TYR A 244 -9.57 10.37 2.16
CA TYR A 244 -8.75 11.33 1.43
C TYR A 244 -9.23 11.63 0.00
N GLY A 245 -10.29 11.00 -0.49
CA GLY A 245 -10.87 11.38 -1.79
C GLY A 245 -10.21 10.77 -3.02
N ALA A 246 -10.51 11.35 -4.19
CA ALA A 246 -9.85 10.97 -5.44
C ALA A 246 -8.38 11.38 -5.43
N ASN A 247 -7.54 10.67 -6.19
CA ASN A 247 -6.10 10.89 -6.20
C ASN A 247 -5.50 10.64 -7.58
N ALA A 248 -4.40 11.34 -7.88
CA ALA A 248 -3.56 11.10 -9.03
C ALA A 248 -2.09 11.23 -8.64
N ALA A 249 -1.32 10.15 -8.84
CA ALA A 249 0.09 10.07 -8.49
C ALA A 249 0.94 9.69 -9.71
N GLU A 250 2.08 10.36 -9.84
CA GLU A 250 3.09 10.06 -10.84
C GLU A 250 4.36 9.55 -10.14
N SER A 251 4.97 8.50 -10.68
CA SER A 251 6.06 7.81 -10.00
C SER A 251 7.39 8.57 -9.99
N TRP A 252 7.62 9.47 -10.96
CA TRP A 252 8.92 10.12 -11.19
C TRP A 252 9.03 11.52 -10.56
N PHE A 253 8.07 12.40 -10.79
CA PHE A 253 8.21 13.81 -10.44
C PHE A 253 8.02 14.08 -8.94
N ALA A 254 9.09 14.10 -8.16
CA ALA A 254 9.02 14.67 -6.82
C ALA A 254 8.84 16.19 -6.91
N ARG A 255 7.71 16.70 -6.41
CA ARG A 255 7.40 18.15 -6.36
C ARG A 255 8.13 18.88 -5.21
N THR A 256 9.22 18.32 -4.72
CA THR A 256 9.97 18.83 -3.56
C THR A 256 11.35 19.34 -3.97
N SER A 257 11.98 20.12 -3.08
CA SER A 257 13.31 20.72 -3.33
C SER A 257 14.43 19.71 -3.58
N GLN A 258 14.25 18.43 -3.19
CA GLN A 258 15.17 17.34 -3.51
C GLN A 258 14.72 16.67 -4.81
N SER A 259 15.00 17.30 -5.95
CA SER A 259 14.56 16.87 -7.29
C SER A 259 15.12 15.52 -7.77
N TYR A 260 16.00 14.86 -7.00
CA TYR A 260 16.51 13.52 -7.27
C TYR A 260 15.67 12.42 -6.60
N ASN A 261 14.73 12.79 -5.73
CA ASN A 261 13.79 11.84 -5.17
C ASN A 261 12.62 11.62 -6.14
N THR A 262 11.98 10.48 -5.95
CA THR A 262 10.79 10.05 -6.68
C THR A 262 9.65 9.88 -5.68
N ASP A 263 8.41 10.08 -6.12
CA ASP A 263 7.25 9.89 -5.24
C ASP A 263 7.02 8.41 -4.95
N TRP A 264 7.47 7.52 -5.85
CA TRP A 264 7.36 6.07 -5.68
C TRP A 264 8.72 5.47 -5.33
N GLN A 265 8.74 4.54 -4.38
CA GLN A 265 9.95 4.00 -3.76
C GLN A 265 9.91 2.46 -3.73
N PRO A 266 11.03 1.79 -3.44
CA PRO A 266 11.03 0.35 -3.28
C PRO A 266 10.03 -0.07 -2.20
N VAL A 267 9.41 -1.22 -2.40
CA VAL A 267 8.53 -1.83 -1.39
C VAL A 267 9.27 -2.05 -0.07
N THR A 268 8.53 -2.15 1.04
CA THR A 268 9.08 -2.28 2.39
C THR A 268 10.02 -3.47 2.42
N ARG A 269 11.27 -3.24 2.84
CA ARG A 269 12.30 -4.28 2.94
C ARG A 269 12.56 -4.98 1.60
N SER A 270 12.50 -4.26 0.49
CA SER A 270 12.77 -4.79 -0.87
C SER A 270 14.08 -5.61 -0.90
N ARG A 271 15.12 -5.19 -0.17
CA ARG A 271 16.40 -5.91 -0.07
C ARG A 271 16.33 -7.32 0.55
N GLN A 272 15.19 -7.72 1.10
CA GLN A 272 14.95 -9.05 1.65
C GLN A 272 14.21 -9.95 0.66
N TYR A 273 13.48 -9.37 -0.30
CA TYR A 273 12.48 -10.08 -1.09
C TYR A 273 12.59 -9.90 -2.61
N THR A 274 13.29 -8.88 -3.10
CA THR A 274 13.46 -8.65 -4.54
C THR A 274 14.90 -8.81 -5.01
N HIS A 275 15.87 -8.71 -4.09
CA HIS A 275 17.29 -8.81 -4.42
C HIS A 275 18.16 -9.10 -3.20
N SER A 276 19.39 -9.56 -3.44
CA SER A 276 20.46 -9.65 -2.44
C SER A 276 21.26 -8.35 -2.37
N THR A 277 21.81 -8.05 -1.18
CA THR A 277 22.76 -6.94 -0.97
C THR A 277 24.22 -7.40 -0.92
N ASP A 278 24.48 -8.68 -1.18
CA ASP A 278 25.83 -9.26 -1.18
C ASP A 278 26.65 -8.87 -2.42
N PHE A 279 25.98 -8.45 -3.50
CA PHE A 279 26.58 -8.04 -4.75
C PHE A 279 26.12 -6.65 -5.16
N THR A 280 27.06 -5.87 -5.69
CA THR A 280 26.80 -4.53 -6.22
C THR A 280 26.83 -4.52 -7.75
N ALA A 281 26.34 -3.44 -8.34
CA ALA A 281 26.44 -3.20 -9.77
C ALA A 281 27.90 -3.26 -10.27
N GLY A 282 28.86 -2.76 -9.48
CA GLY A 282 30.27 -2.80 -9.81
C GLY A 282 30.86 -4.22 -9.84
N ASP A 283 30.39 -5.11 -8.95
CA ASP A 283 30.90 -6.49 -8.86
C ASP A 283 30.59 -7.31 -10.13
N LEU A 284 29.37 -7.16 -10.67
CA LEU A 284 28.89 -7.97 -11.81
C LEU A 284 28.96 -7.22 -13.15
N PHE A 285 28.73 -5.91 -13.15
CA PHE A 285 28.64 -5.11 -14.36
C PHE A 285 29.76 -4.06 -14.49
N GLY A 286 30.69 -3.97 -13.55
CA GLY A 286 31.78 -2.97 -13.56
C GLY A 286 32.78 -3.10 -14.71
N SER A 287 32.77 -4.21 -15.45
CA SER A 287 33.54 -4.37 -16.70
C SER A 287 32.79 -3.92 -17.95
N THR A 288 31.52 -3.56 -17.83
CA THR A 288 30.72 -3.03 -18.94
C THR A 288 31.04 -1.55 -19.17
N PRO A 289 30.69 -0.95 -20.33
CA PRO A 289 30.86 0.49 -20.53
C PRO A 289 29.81 1.36 -19.81
N PHE A 290 28.92 0.76 -19.01
CA PHE A 290 27.76 1.45 -18.43
C PHE A 290 27.86 1.70 -16.92
N THR A 291 28.75 0.98 -16.25
CA THR A 291 29.12 1.19 -14.85
C THR A 291 30.59 0.81 -14.66
N ASP A 292 31.16 1.09 -13.49
CA ASP A 292 32.54 0.77 -13.15
C ASP A 292 32.63 -0.13 -11.91
N SER A 293 33.79 -0.75 -11.70
CA SER A 293 34.00 -1.69 -10.58
C SER A 293 33.90 -1.05 -9.19
N GLY A 294 33.82 0.29 -9.09
CA GLY A 294 33.60 1.03 -7.86
C GLY A 294 32.14 1.35 -7.58
N ASP A 295 31.19 1.00 -8.46
CA ASP A 295 29.77 1.23 -8.26
C ASP A 295 29.21 0.35 -7.14
N THR A 296 28.93 0.96 -5.99
CA THR A 296 28.46 0.27 -4.79
C THR A 296 26.94 0.09 -4.75
N TYR A 297 26.21 0.41 -5.82
CA TYR A 297 24.75 0.34 -5.80
C TYR A 297 24.27 -1.13 -5.70
N PRO A 298 23.25 -1.43 -4.88
CA PRO A 298 22.65 -2.76 -4.86
C PRO A 298 22.11 -3.15 -6.25
N LEU A 299 22.14 -4.45 -6.53
CA LEU A 299 21.72 -5.00 -7.81
C LEU A 299 20.45 -5.83 -7.64
N LEU A 300 19.44 -5.57 -8.46
CA LEU A 300 18.20 -6.33 -8.54
C LEU A 300 18.46 -7.79 -8.90
N ALA A 301 17.52 -8.69 -8.58
CA ALA A 301 17.65 -10.09 -8.97
C ALA A 301 17.64 -10.22 -10.51
N HIS A 302 18.69 -10.85 -11.05
CA HIS A 302 18.80 -11.23 -12.46
C HIS A 302 18.67 -12.74 -12.60
N SER A 303 17.93 -13.23 -13.60
CA SER A 303 17.67 -14.67 -13.77
C SER A 303 18.93 -15.48 -14.12
N ASP A 304 19.92 -14.87 -14.76
CA ASP A 304 21.22 -15.45 -15.12
C ASP A 304 22.27 -15.37 -14.00
N TYR A 305 22.01 -14.59 -12.94
CA TYR A 305 22.89 -14.43 -11.78
C TYR A 305 22.17 -14.82 -10.48
N GLY A 306 22.07 -16.12 -10.22
CA GLY A 306 21.39 -16.66 -9.01
C GLY A 306 21.94 -16.16 -7.67
N ASN A 307 23.15 -15.60 -7.65
CA ASN A 307 23.76 -14.98 -6.47
C ASN A 307 23.18 -13.58 -6.15
N THR A 308 22.44 -12.98 -7.08
CA THR A 308 21.71 -11.71 -6.89
C THR A 308 20.33 -11.92 -6.27
N TRP A 309 19.92 -13.19 -6.11
CA TRP A 309 18.61 -13.55 -5.61
C TRP A 309 18.49 -13.36 -4.10
N PRO A 310 17.32 -12.91 -3.60
CA PRO A 310 17.04 -12.85 -2.18
C PRO A 310 17.08 -14.25 -1.54
N ILE A 311 17.30 -14.28 -0.21
CA ILE A 311 17.24 -15.51 0.59
C ILE A 311 15.84 -15.66 1.16
N CYS A 312 15.27 -16.86 1.03
CA CYS A 312 13.94 -17.16 1.52
C CYS A 312 13.87 -17.06 3.04
N GLN A 313 13.05 -16.13 3.56
CA GLN A 313 12.84 -15.92 5.01
C GLN A 313 11.44 -16.32 5.46
N ASP A 314 10.50 -16.45 4.54
CA ASP A 314 9.10 -16.77 4.80
C ASP A 314 8.53 -17.54 3.61
N GLN A 315 7.93 -18.71 3.87
CA GLN A 315 7.41 -19.59 2.83
C GLN A 315 6.12 -19.06 2.18
N ASP A 316 5.49 -18.04 2.77
CA ASP A 316 4.30 -17.39 2.20
C ASP A 316 4.66 -16.44 1.03
N ILE A 317 5.95 -16.29 0.70
CA ILE A 317 6.42 -15.50 -0.43
C ILE A 317 6.44 -16.36 -1.69
N GLN A 318 6.00 -15.78 -2.81
CA GLN A 318 6.01 -16.45 -4.11
C GLN A 318 7.40 -17.01 -4.45
N ASN A 319 7.44 -18.26 -4.91
CA ASN A 319 8.65 -19.04 -5.23
C ASN A 319 9.61 -19.31 -4.05
N CYS A 320 9.27 -18.91 -2.83
CA CYS A 320 10.07 -19.09 -1.62
C CYS A 320 9.78 -20.46 -0.99
N GLU A 321 10.27 -21.55 -1.59
CA GLU A 321 9.92 -22.90 -1.13
C GLU A 321 10.73 -23.34 0.08
N ASP A 322 12.05 -23.08 0.08
CA ASP A 322 12.99 -23.59 1.08
C ASP A 322 13.58 -22.46 1.92
N PHE A 323 13.21 -22.40 3.20
CA PHE A 323 13.75 -21.41 4.14
C PHE A 323 15.29 -21.42 4.16
N GLY A 324 15.89 -20.24 4.00
CA GLY A 324 17.32 -20.03 3.97
C GLY A 324 18.00 -20.34 2.62
N GLN A 325 17.25 -20.72 1.58
CA GLN A 325 17.79 -20.88 0.22
C GLN A 325 17.51 -19.64 -0.66
N PRO A 326 18.35 -19.34 -1.66
CA PRO A 326 18.05 -18.31 -2.66
C PRO A 326 16.80 -18.67 -3.46
N PHE A 327 15.95 -17.68 -3.76
CA PHE A 327 14.75 -17.88 -4.58
C PHE A 327 14.63 -16.81 -5.68
N TRP A 328 14.10 -17.18 -6.84
CA TRP A 328 13.80 -16.22 -7.91
C TRP A 328 12.51 -15.47 -7.57
N PRO A 329 12.54 -14.14 -7.42
CA PRO A 329 11.36 -13.38 -7.03
C PRO A 329 10.42 -13.06 -8.22
N GLY A 330 10.88 -13.25 -9.46
CA GLY A 330 10.09 -13.00 -10.65
C GLY A 330 9.23 -14.17 -11.11
N TRP A 331 8.66 -14.04 -12.29
CA TRP A 331 7.87 -15.07 -12.92
C TRP A 331 8.74 -16.05 -13.71
N TRP A 332 8.22 -17.25 -13.88
CA TRP A 332 8.82 -18.26 -14.75
C TRP A 332 8.12 -18.26 -16.10
N SER A 333 8.82 -18.70 -17.14
CA SER A 333 8.20 -18.91 -18.45
C SER A 333 7.08 -19.95 -18.39
N GLU A 334 6.11 -19.83 -19.28
CA GLU A 334 4.94 -20.70 -19.30
C GLU A 334 4.96 -21.65 -20.50
N ASP A 335 4.40 -22.85 -20.32
CA ASP A 335 4.08 -23.77 -21.41
C ASP A 335 2.58 -23.75 -21.70
N TYR A 336 2.24 -23.81 -22.98
CA TYR A 336 0.86 -23.91 -23.42
C TYR A 336 0.34 -25.34 -23.27
N MET A 337 -0.59 -25.53 -22.35
CA MET A 337 -1.18 -26.83 -21.99
C MET A 337 -2.54 -27.08 -22.65
N GLY A 338 -3.07 -26.13 -23.44
CA GLY A 338 -4.40 -26.26 -24.04
C GLY A 338 -4.56 -27.36 -25.11
N GLU A 339 -3.45 -27.95 -25.58
CA GLU A 339 -3.46 -29.16 -26.42
C GLU A 339 -3.50 -30.47 -25.60
N ASP A 340 -3.16 -30.41 -24.31
CA ASP A 340 -3.20 -31.57 -23.42
C ASP A 340 -4.64 -31.86 -22.97
N SER A 341 -5.14 -33.04 -23.33
CA SER A 341 -6.49 -33.47 -22.96
C SER A 341 -6.66 -33.79 -21.48
N LEU A 342 -5.60 -34.23 -20.78
CA LEU A 342 -5.65 -34.50 -19.35
C LEU A 342 -5.66 -33.18 -18.58
N PHE A 343 -4.80 -32.24 -18.96
CA PHE A 343 -4.77 -30.91 -18.36
C PHE A 343 -6.14 -30.22 -18.45
N ARG A 344 -6.79 -30.21 -19.62
CA ARG A 344 -8.14 -29.62 -19.79
C ARG A 344 -9.27 -30.34 -19.05
N VAL A 345 -9.05 -31.59 -18.61
CA VAL A 345 -10.00 -32.29 -17.74
C VAL A 345 -9.82 -31.86 -16.29
N GLU A 346 -8.58 -31.63 -15.86
CA GLU A 346 -8.23 -31.15 -14.51
C GLU A 346 -8.47 -29.64 -14.34
N HIS A 347 -8.38 -28.89 -15.44
CA HIS A 347 -8.55 -27.44 -15.54
C HIS A 347 -9.65 -27.08 -16.55
N PRO A 348 -10.95 -27.20 -16.18
CA PRO A 348 -12.07 -26.90 -17.06
C PRO A 348 -12.14 -25.45 -17.57
N GLU A 349 -11.48 -24.53 -16.86
CA GLU A 349 -11.31 -23.13 -17.22
C GLU A 349 -10.52 -22.96 -18.53
N CYS A 350 -9.56 -23.85 -18.82
CA CYS A 350 -8.80 -23.83 -20.06
C CYS A 350 -9.65 -24.30 -21.25
N ASN A 351 -10.09 -23.35 -22.07
CA ASN A 351 -10.91 -23.59 -23.26
C ASN A 351 -10.12 -24.16 -24.46
N GLY A 352 -8.81 -24.36 -24.32
CA GLY A 352 -7.94 -24.91 -25.36
C GLY A 352 -7.57 -23.93 -26.46
N THR A 353 -7.64 -22.62 -26.19
CA THR A 353 -7.12 -21.58 -27.09
C THR A 353 -5.89 -20.91 -26.49
N ARG A 354 -4.92 -20.51 -27.34
CA ARG A 354 -3.71 -19.80 -26.89
C ARG A 354 -3.97 -18.41 -26.29
N LYS A 355 -5.18 -17.87 -26.46
CA LYS A 355 -5.58 -16.58 -25.88
C LYS A 355 -6.11 -16.73 -24.46
N ASP A 356 -6.43 -17.94 -24.06
CA ASP A 356 -6.90 -18.25 -22.72
C ASP A 356 -5.68 -18.40 -21.81
N THR A 357 -5.58 -17.51 -20.82
CA THR A 357 -4.48 -17.49 -19.84
C THR A 357 -4.49 -18.74 -18.97
N ASP A 358 -5.66 -19.32 -18.74
CA ASP A 358 -5.80 -20.51 -17.88
C ASP A 358 -5.24 -21.78 -18.55
N CYS A 359 -4.92 -21.70 -19.84
CA CYS A 359 -4.23 -22.75 -20.58
C CYS A 359 -2.70 -22.67 -20.50
N TRP A 360 -2.13 -21.70 -19.80
CA TRP A 360 -0.69 -21.53 -19.66
C TRP A 360 -0.25 -21.91 -18.24
N GLN A 361 0.83 -22.68 -18.14
CA GLN A 361 1.35 -23.14 -16.86
C GLN A 361 2.82 -22.75 -16.73
N GLY A 362 3.15 -22.06 -15.63
CA GLY A 362 4.53 -21.71 -15.29
C GLY A 362 5.43 -22.94 -15.16
N VAL A 363 6.67 -22.82 -15.65
CA VAL A 363 7.70 -23.86 -15.62
C VAL A 363 8.85 -23.41 -14.72
N PRO A 364 8.82 -23.74 -13.42
CA PRO A 364 9.86 -23.35 -12.48
C PRO A 364 11.28 -23.69 -12.96
N GLY A 365 12.19 -22.74 -12.80
CA GLY A 365 13.59 -22.86 -13.23
C GLY A 365 13.84 -22.55 -14.72
N ARG A 366 12.80 -22.25 -15.51
CA ARG A 366 12.94 -21.79 -16.90
C ARG A 366 12.62 -20.30 -17.01
N ALA A 367 13.67 -19.49 -17.09
CA ALA A 367 13.61 -18.05 -17.33
C ALA A 367 12.84 -17.70 -18.63
N ILE A 368 12.26 -16.51 -18.70
CA ILE A 368 11.45 -16.02 -19.82
C ILE A 368 12.35 -15.55 -20.99
N SER A 369 13.51 -14.97 -20.67
CA SER A 369 14.48 -14.49 -21.66
C SER A 369 15.91 -14.89 -21.32
N ASP A 370 16.90 -14.34 -22.04
CA ASP A 370 18.32 -14.60 -21.73
C ASP A 370 18.72 -13.96 -20.40
N THR A 371 18.15 -12.79 -20.08
CA THR A 371 18.27 -12.13 -18.78
C THR A 371 16.95 -11.49 -18.43
N ASP A 372 16.35 -11.94 -17.34
CA ASP A 372 15.19 -11.32 -16.74
C ASP A 372 15.61 -10.58 -15.48
N VAL A 373 14.99 -9.42 -15.22
CA VAL A 373 15.24 -8.63 -14.01
C VAL A 373 13.91 -8.33 -13.35
N TYR A 374 13.75 -8.76 -12.10
CA TYR A 374 12.56 -8.49 -11.31
C TYR A 374 12.71 -7.22 -10.47
N MET A 375 11.63 -6.46 -10.36
CA MET A 375 11.59 -5.24 -9.55
C MET A 375 10.21 -5.00 -8.97
N GLU A 376 10.20 -4.36 -7.79
CA GLU A 376 8.97 -3.93 -7.16
C GLU A 376 9.12 -2.58 -6.48
N PHE A 377 8.08 -1.77 -6.61
CA PHE A 377 8.00 -0.44 -6.02
C PHE A 377 6.54 -0.08 -5.74
N ASP A 378 6.34 0.85 -4.82
CA ASP A 378 5.02 1.34 -4.47
C ASP A 378 5.02 2.86 -4.27
N ASP A 379 3.83 3.39 -4.04
CA ASP A 379 3.58 4.82 -3.99
C ASP A 379 3.68 5.42 -2.58
N ARG A 380 4.35 4.74 -1.63
CA ARG A 380 4.45 5.11 -0.20
C ARG A 380 4.93 6.54 0.07
N TRP A 381 5.65 7.16 -0.87
CA TRP A 381 6.20 8.51 -0.74
C TRP A 381 5.44 9.59 -1.52
N THR A 382 4.31 9.24 -2.14
CA THR A 382 3.44 10.19 -2.85
C THR A 382 2.96 11.34 -1.97
N HIS A 383 2.94 11.15 -0.64
CA HIS A 383 2.65 12.22 0.33
C HIS A 383 3.55 13.45 0.16
N ARG A 384 4.79 13.29 -0.35
CA ARG A 384 5.75 14.36 -0.59
C ARG A 384 5.28 15.36 -1.63
N GLY A 385 4.43 14.93 -2.57
CA GLY A 385 3.76 15.79 -3.53
C GLY A 385 2.73 16.73 -2.91
N ASN A 386 2.31 16.48 -1.66
CA ASN A 386 1.30 17.26 -0.96
C ASN A 386 1.90 18.30 -0.02
N ARG A 387 1.25 19.47 0.01
CA ARG A 387 1.56 20.53 0.96
C ARG A 387 0.88 20.23 2.29
N VAL A 388 1.62 20.48 3.37
CA VAL A 388 1.14 20.28 4.73
C VAL A 388 1.19 21.62 5.45
N LEU A 389 0.07 21.99 6.08
CA LEU A 389 -0.03 23.12 6.99
C LEU A 389 -0.55 22.58 8.32
N ASP A 390 0.16 22.84 9.41
CA ASP A 390 -0.21 22.38 10.77
C ASP A 390 -0.50 20.87 10.86
N ASN A 391 0.29 20.04 10.16
CA ASN A 391 0.13 18.58 10.05
C ASN A 391 -1.21 18.12 9.44
N GLU A 392 -1.84 18.98 8.64
CA GLU A 392 -2.98 18.63 7.80
C GLU A 392 -2.61 18.80 6.32
N TYR A 393 -3.07 17.86 5.48
CA TYR A 393 -2.90 17.97 4.04
C TYR A 393 -3.79 19.07 3.46
N GLU A 394 -3.18 19.98 2.70
CA GLU A 394 -3.90 21.03 1.98
C GLU A 394 -4.63 20.46 0.75
N ALA A 395 -4.03 19.48 0.05
CA ALA A 395 -4.64 18.77 -1.07
C ALA A 395 -5.00 17.31 -0.71
N THR A 396 -5.63 16.60 -1.64
CA THR A 396 -6.00 15.19 -1.50
C THR A 396 -4.98 14.23 -2.10
N GLY A 397 -3.71 14.65 -2.29
CA GLY A 397 -2.64 13.75 -2.75
C GLY A 397 -2.11 12.89 -1.60
N TYR A 398 -2.21 11.57 -1.69
CA TYR A 398 -1.75 10.62 -0.66
C TYR A 398 -1.15 9.34 -1.29
N PRO A 399 -0.48 8.48 -0.50
CA PRO A 399 -0.14 7.13 -0.94
C PRO A 399 -1.39 6.25 -1.08
N MET A 400 -1.73 5.87 -2.30
CA MET A 400 -2.83 4.96 -2.64
C MET A 400 -2.55 3.51 -2.22
N GLY A 401 -1.34 3.16 -1.77
CA GLY A 401 -0.97 1.78 -1.43
C GLY A 401 -0.83 0.89 -2.67
N LEU A 402 -0.57 1.49 -3.84
CA LEU A 402 -0.37 0.74 -5.08
C LEU A 402 1.03 0.14 -5.07
N ARG A 403 1.10 -1.19 -5.18
CA ARG A 403 2.35 -1.92 -5.42
C ARG A 403 2.40 -2.36 -6.87
N VAL A 404 3.50 -2.03 -7.54
CA VAL A 404 3.80 -2.50 -8.90
C VAL A 404 4.89 -3.55 -8.80
N MET A 405 4.59 -4.72 -9.37
CA MET A 405 5.53 -5.80 -9.62
C MET A 405 5.79 -5.82 -11.11
N ALA A 406 7.06 -5.84 -11.51
CA ALA A 406 7.43 -5.83 -12.91
C ALA A 406 8.66 -6.71 -13.16
N GLU A 407 8.70 -7.32 -14.33
CA GLU A 407 9.84 -8.08 -14.81
C GLU A 407 10.21 -7.54 -16.18
N ALA A 408 11.50 -7.27 -16.35
CA ALA A 408 12.04 -6.76 -17.59
C ALA A 408 12.88 -7.85 -18.26
N HIS A 409 12.66 -8.04 -19.56
CA HIS A 409 13.21 -9.15 -20.33
C HIS A 409 14.24 -8.65 -21.36
N SER A 410 15.37 -9.35 -21.46
CA SER A 410 16.40 -9.09 -22.47
C SER A 410 16.62 -10.34 -23.33
N TYR A 411 16.30 -10.22 -24.61
CA TYR A 411 16.51 -11.30 -25.59
C TYR A 411 17.74 -11.02 -26.45
N GLY A 412 18.56 -12.05 -26.67
CA GLY A 412 19.69 -12.01 -27.58
C GLY A 412 19.27 -11.67 -29.01
N VAL A 413 20.21 -11.10 -29.76
CA VAL A 413 20.00 -10.54 -31.11
C VAL A 413 19.41 -11.53 -32.12
N ALA A 414 19.53 -12.84 -31.90
CA ALA A 414 18.97 -13.88 -32.77
C ALA A 414 17.43 -14.04 -32.64
N TYR A 415 16.85 -13.55 -31.54
CA TYR A 415 15.43 -13.67 -31.21
C TYR A 415 14.66 -12.35 -31.34
N ALA A 416 15.34 -11.25 -31.70
CA ALA A 416 14.82 -9.88 -31.76
C ALA A 416 14.49 -9.37 -33.17
#